data_AF-A0A392MK48-F1
#
_entry.id   AF-A0A392MK48-F1
#
_cell.length_a   1.000
_cell.length_b   1.000
_cell.length_c   1.000
_cell.angle_alpha   90.00
_cell.angle_beta   90.00
_cell.angle_gamma   90.00
#
_symmetry.space_group_name_H-M   'P 1'
#
loop_
_entity.id
_entity.type
_entity.pdbx_description
1 polymer ?
#
loop_
_entity_poly.entity_id
_entity_poly.type
_entity_poly.pdbx_seq_one_letter_code
_entity_poly.pdbx_strand_id
1 'polypeptide(L)'
;MTEALSQTLQAMHKAGCISLVDIVEGRTATKNKVPLVRSLTMNWVTFCIETSNKGIITKVHKDYVPICMECLNDGTPEVRDAAFSALAAIAKSVGMRPLERSLEKLDDVRRKKLSE
;
A
#
# COMPACT_ATOMS: atom_id res chain seq x y z
N MET A 1 -20.06 -3.07 9.93
CA MET A 1 -20.33 -2.38 8.65
C MET A 1 -19.06 -2.25 7.80
N THR A 2 -17.97 -1.73 8.37
CA THR A 2 -16.67 -1.60 7.66
C THR A 2 -16.14 -2.93 7.13
N GLU A 3 -16.28 -4.02 7.88
CA GLU A 3 -15.83 -5.35 7.45
C GLU A 3 -16.54 -5.86 6.18
N ALA A 4 -17.86 -5.72 6.10
CA ALA A 4 -18.62 -6.12 4.92
C ALA A 4 -18.21 -5.31 3.68
N LEU A 5 -17.94 -4.01 3.85
CA LEU A 5 -17.43 -3.15 2.78
C LEU A 5 -16.03 -3.60 2.34
N SER A 6 -15.13 -3.86 3.28
CA SER A 6 -13.79 -4.37 2.98
C SER A 6 -13.84 -5.70 2.23
N GLN A 7 -14.65 -6.65 2.69
CA GLN A 7 -14.83 -7.95 2.03
C GLN A 7 -15.40 -7.80 0.61
N THR A 8 -16.34 -6.87 0.41
CA THR A 8 -16.91 -6.56 -0.92
C THR A 8 -15.82 -6.03 -1.86
N LEU A 9 -15.03 -5.04 -1.43
CA LEU A 9 -13.94 -4.49 -2.24
C LEU A 9 -12.86 -5.54 -2.55
N GLN A 10 -12.56 -6.42 -1.60
CA GLN A 10 -11.65 -7.54 -1.78
C GLN A 10 -12.17 -8.54 -2.83
N ALA A 11 -13.46 -8.88 -2.78
CA ALA A 11 -14.11 -9.75 -3.75
C ALA A 11 -14.12 -9.13 -5.16
N MET A 12 -14.44 -7.84 -5.27
CA MET A 12 -14.42 -7.10 -6.54
C MET A 12 -13.01 -7.08 -7.17
N HIS A 13 -11.96 -6.84 -6.37
CA HIS A 13 -10.59 -6.88 -6.85
C HIS A 13 -10.21 -8.28 -7.37
N LYS A 14 -10.50 -9.33 -6.59
CA LYS A 14 -10.23 -10.73 -6.98
C LYS A 14 -11.00 -11.17 -8.23
N ALA A 15 -12.21 -10.65 -8.43
CA ALA A 15 -13.01 -10.90 -9.62
C ALA A 15 -12.52 -10.12 -10.86
N GLY A 16 -11.49 -9.29 -10.72
CA GLY A 16 -10.95 -8.46 -11.81
C GLY A 16 -11.81 -7.24 -12.15
N CYS A 17 -12.80 -6.90 -11.31
CA CYS A 17 -13.63 -5.71 -11.50
C CYS A 17 -12.87 -4.41 -11.25
N ILE A 18 -11.79 -4.47 -10.46
CA ILE A 18 -10.97 -3.30 -10.09
C ILE A 18 -9.50 -3.71 -10.10
N SER A 19 -8.65 -3.00 -10.84
CA SER A 19 -7.20 -3.24 -10.91
C SER A 19 -6.39 -2.15 -10.23
N LEU A 20 -5.24 -2.50 -9.64
CA LEU A 20 -4.29 -1.52 -9.06
C LEU A 20 -3.86 -0.43 -10.05
N VAL A 21 -3.92 -0.71 -11.35
CA VAL A 21 -3.62 0.27 -12.41
C VAL A 21 -4.64 1.40 -12.43
N ASP A 22 -5.90 1.08 -12.15
CA ASP A 22 -7.03 2.03 -12.23
C ASP A 22 -7.27 2.74 -10.88
N ILE A 23 -6.75 2.16 -9.78
CA ILE A 23 -6.92 2.63 -8.40
C ILE A 23 -6.03 3.85 -8.07
N VAL A 24 -5.26 4.42 -8.99
CA VAL A 24 -4.36 5.56 -8.67
C VAL A 24 -5.11 6.77 -8.09
N GLU A 25 -6.43 6.88 -8.30
CA GLU A 25 -7.33 7.81 -7.59
C GLU A 25 -7.36 7.64 -6.05
N GLY A 26 -6.97 6.47 -5.54
CA GLY A 26 -6.77 6.16 -4.11
C GLY A 26 -5.77 7.09 -3.41
N ARG A 27 -4.93 7.82 -4.17
CA ARG A 27 -4.13 8.95 -3.65
C ARG A 27 -4.98 10.03 -2.97
N THR A 28 -6.24 10.18 -3.37
CA THR A 28 -7.17 11.12 -2.71
C THR A 28 -7.66 10.57 -1.38
N ALA A 29 -7.94 9.26 -1.30
CA ALA A 29 -8.43 8.60 -0.10
C ALA A 29 -7.37 8.58 1.02
N THR A 30 -6.09 8.48 0.68
CA THR A 30 -4.99 8.60 1.66
C THR A 30 -4.81 10.02 2.23
N LYS A 31 -5.55 11.02 1.73
CA LYS A 31 -5.59 12.39 2.27
C LYS A 31 -6.90 12.72 3.00
N ASN A 32 -7.75 11.72 3.22
CA ASN A 32 -9.03 11.92 3.89
C ASN A 32 -8.82 12.41 5.34
N LYS A 33 -9.67 13.34 5.80
CA LYS A 33 -9.62 13.87 7.16
C LYS A 33 -9.85 12.78 8.23
N VAL A 34 -10.60 11.72 7.90
CA VAL A 34 -10.90 10.61 8.80
C VAL A 34 -9.74 9.60 8.80
N PRO A 35 -9.03 9.39 9.92
CA PRO A 35 -7.88 8.47 9.97
C PRO A 35 -8.24 7.03 9.62
N LEU A 36 -9.43 6.59 10.02
CA LEU A 36 -9.94 5.26 9.67
C LEU A 36 -10.05 5.04 8.16
N VAL A 37 -10.42 6.07 7.39
CA VAL A 37 -10.48 5.97 5.92
C VAL A 37 -9.07 5.78 5.36
N ARG A 38 -8.08 6.52 5.87
CA ARG A 38 -6.69 6.41 5.41
C ARG A 38 -6.10 5.04 5.72
N SER A 39 -6.28 4.52 6.95
CA SER A 39 -5.75 3.21 7.34
C SER A 39 -6.42 2.06 6.58
N LEU A 40 -7.76 2.08 6.44
CA LEU A 40 -8.48 1.08 5.65
C LEU A 40 -8.11 1.12 4.16
N THR A 41 -7.84 2.31 3.61
CA THR A 41 -7.33 2.45 2.24
C THR A 41 -5.99 1.75 2.09
N MET A 42 -5.04 1.97 3.02
CA MET A 42 -3.73 1.30 2.97
C MET A 42 -3.81 -0.22 3.20
N ASN A 43 -4.73 -0.69 4.05
CA ASN A 43 -4.98 -2.12 4.21
C ASN A 43 -5.54 -2.74 2.94
N TRP A 44 -6.45 -2.04 2.25
CA TRP A 44 -6.98 -2.51 0.97
C TRP A 44 -5.91 -2.50 -0.14
N VAL A 45 -5.05 -1.48 -0.18
CA VAL A 45 -3.89 -1.45 -1.09
C VAL A 45 -2.97 -2.64 -0.83
N THR A 46 -2.65 -2.94 0.43
CA THR A 46 -1.87 -4.13 0.82
C THR A 46 -2.49 -5.40 0.25
N PHE A 47 -3.79 -5.62 0.49
CA PHE A 47 -4.50 -6.78 -0.03
C PHE A 47 -4.42 -6.87 -1.56
N CYS A 48 -4.62 -5.75 -2.26
CA CYS A 48 -4.56 -5.72 -3.72
C CYS A 48 -3.16 -6.06 -4.23
N ILE A 49 -2.10 -5.61 -3.55
CA ILE A 49 -0.72 -5.97 -3.89
C ILE A 49 -0.49 -7.46 -3.67
N GLU A 50 -0.90 -8.02 -2.53
CA GLU A 50 -0.66 -9.42 -2.20
C GLU A 50 -1.44 -10.40 -3.10
N THR A 51 -2.56 -9.96 -3.67
CA THR A 51 -3.43 -10.78 -4.52
C THR A 51 -3.28 -10.49 -6.01
N SER A 52 -2.49 -9.49 -6.39
CA SER A 52 -2.12 -9.20 -7.77
C SER A 52 -0.90 -10.00 -8.22
N ASN A 53 -0.80 -10.24 -9.53
CA ASN A 53 0.41 -10.86 -10.08
C ASN A 53 1.61 -9.90 -10.09
N LYS A 54 2.81 -10.46 -10.08
CA LYS A 54 4.08 -9.70 -10.06
C LYS A 54 4.22 -8.70 -11.22
N GLY A 55 3.67 -9.00 -12.40
CA GLY A 55 3.74 -8.12 -13.56
C GLY A 55 2.99 -6.80 -13.32
N ILE A 56 1.78 -6.88 -12.76
CA ILE A 56 1.00 -5.69 -12.38
C ILE A 56 1.74 -4.86 -11.34
N ILE A 57 2.25 -5.50 -10.28
CA ILE A 57 2.94 -4.79 -9.19
C ILE A 57 4.22 -4.11 -9.72
N THR A 58 4.98 -4.78 -10.57
CA THR A 58 6.15 -4.20 -11.24
C THR A 58 5.79 -2.98 -12.08
N LYS A 59 4.61 -2.95 -12.70
CA LYS A 59 4.13 -1.79 -13.47
C LYS A 59 3.78 -0.60 -12.56
N VAL A 60 3.15 -0.84 -11.42
CA VAL A 60 2.56 0.25 -10.60
C VAL A 60 3.38 0.67 -9.38
N HIS A 61 4.41 -0.09 -8.97
CA HIS A 61 5.13 0.17 -7.70
C HIS A 61 5.66 1.60 -7.58
N LYS A 62 6.10 2.21 -8.69
CA LYS A 62 6.63 3.59 -8.70
C LYS A 62 5.58 4.64 -8.32
N ASP A 63 4.31 4.33 -8.53
CA ASP A 63 3.19 5.22 -8.17
C ASP A 63 2.76 5.03 -6.71
N TYR A 64 2.80 3.80 -6.21
CA TYR A 64 2.36 3.44 -4.86
C TYR A 64 3.42 3.65 -3.78
N VAL A 65 4.71 3.49 -4.09
CA VAL A 65 5.79 3.68 -3.11
C VAL A 65 5.79 5.11 -2.54
N PRO A 66 5.70 6.19 -3.34
CA PRO A 66 5.59 7.55 -2.80
C PRO A 66 4.38 7.75 -1.89
N ILE A 67 3.24 7.10 -2.19
CA ILE A 67 2.02 7.16 -1.36
C ILE A 67 2.28 6.50 -0.01
N CYS A 68 2.90 5.31 0.00
CA CYS A 68 3.27 4.63 1.24
C CYS A 68 4.23 5.49 2.08
N MET A 69 5.24 6.10 1.44
CA MET A 69 6.20 6.97 2.10
C MET A 69 5.56 8.22 2.72
N GLU A 70 4.55 8.80 2.06
CA GLU A 70 3.76 9.91 2.62
C GLU A 70 3.00 9.42 3.87
N CYS A 71 2.28 8.30 3.78
CA CYS A 71 1.50 7.74 4.89
C CYS A 71 2.34 7.20 6.06
N LEU A 72 3.62 6.86 5.86
CA LEU A 72 4.54 6.51 6.94
C LEU A 72 4.82 7.68 7.91
N ASN A 73 4.52 8.91 7.48
CA ASN A 73 4.65 10.13 8.28
C ASN A 73 3.30 10.62 8.83
N ASP A 74 2.23 9.82 8.71
CA ASP A 74 0.92 10.17 9.23
C ASP A 74 0.93 10.33 10.76
N GLY A 75 0.16 11.29 11.28
CA GLY A 75 0.04 11.51 12.73
C GLY A 75 -0.59 10.33 13.49
N THR A 76 -1.39 9.51 12.80
CA THR A 76 -2.11 8.37 13.39
C THR A 76 -1.28 7.07 13.26
N PRO A 77 -0.97 6.36 14.37
CA PRO A 77 -0.19 5.12 14.35
C PRO A 77 -0.73 4.06 13.39
N GLU A 78 -2.05 3.84 13.39
CA GLU A 78 -2.70 2.81 12.59
C GLU A 78 -2.54 3.04 11.09
N VAL A 79 -2.42 4.31 10.66
CA VAL A 79 -2.17 4.64 9.25
C VAL A 79 -0.72 4.34 8.88
N ARG A 80 0.23 4.64 9.78
CA ARG A 80 1.65 4.35 9.57
C ARG A 80 1.91 2.84 9.48
N ASP A 81 1.26 2.06 10.34
CA ASP A 81 1.40 0.60 10.34
C ASP A 81 0.82 0.00 9.05
N ALA A 82 -0.39 0.42 8.66
CA ALA A 82 -1.00 -0.01 7.40
C ALA A 82 -0.16 0.39 6.16
N ALA A 83 0.45 1.58 6.18
CA ALA A 83 1.34 2.02 5.11
C ALA A 83 2.64 1.21 5.04
N PHE A 84 3.19 0.83 6.20
CA PHE A 84 4.35 -0.03 6.26
C PHE A 84 4.04 -1.43 5.72
N SER A 85 2.88 -2.01 6.05
CA SER A 85 2.42 -3.29 5.48
C SER A 85 2.33 -3.24 3.95
N ALA A 86 1.77 -2.17 3.38
CA ALA A 86 1.70 -2.00 1.94
C ALA A 86 3.10 -1.91 1.30
N LEU A 87 4.00 -1.13 1.91
CA LEU A 87 5.37 -1.00 1.43
C LEU A 87 6.14 -2.34 1.49
N ALA A 88 5.95 -3.11 2.57
CA ALA A 88 6.53 -4.44 2.72
C ALA A 88 6.01 -5.40 1.65
N ALA A 89 4.71 -5.38 1.36
CA ALA A 89 4.12 -6.19 0.29
C ALA A 89 4.71 -5.84 -1.09
N ILE A 90 4.94 -4.55 -1.38
CA ILE A 90 5.64 -4.12 -2.60
C ILE A 90 7.07 -4.66 -2.61
N ALA A 91 7.83 -4.44 -1.54
CA ALA A 91 9.23 -4.87 -1.42
C ALA A 91 9.39 -6.37 -1.62
N LYS A 92 8.51 -7.18 -1.02
CA LYS A 92 8.46 -8.63 -1.21
C LYS A 92 8.21 -9.03 -2.66
N SER A 93 7.40 -8.26 -3.38
CA SER A 93 7.01 -8.58 -4.76
C SER A 93 8.05 -8.14 -5.81
N VAL A 94 8.57 -6.91 -5.72
CA VAL A 94 9.50 -6.32 -6.71
C VAL A 94 10.97 -6.42 -6.32
N GLY A 95 11.26 -6.76 -5.06
CA GLY A 95 12.60 -6.76 -4.48
C GLY A 95 13.05 -5.38 -3.99
N MET A 96 14.20 -5.34 -3.30
CA MET A 96 14.72 -4.09 -2.71
C MET A 96 15.40 -3.18 -3.74
N ARG A 97 16.07 -3.75 -4.75
CA ARG A 97 16.84 -2.99 -5.74
C ARG A 97 16.03 -1.90 -6.46
N PRO A 98 14.78 -2.15 -6.93
CA PRO A 98 13.96 -1.09 -7.53
C PRO A 98 13.52 0.01 -6.54
N LEU A 99 13.63 -0.23 -5.24
CA LEU A 99 13.14 0.65 -4.18
C LEU A 99 14.22 1.52 -3.54
N GLU A 100 15.51 1.17 -3.72
CA GLU A 100 16.66 1.77 -3.02
C GLU A 100 16.55 3.29 -2.88
N ARG A 101 16.37 4.01 -3.99
CA ARG A 101 16.28 5.48 -4.01
C ARG A 101 15.11 6.03 -3.20
N SER A 102 13.94 5.39 -3.28
CA SER A 102 12.75 5.83 -2.55
C SER A 102 12.88 5.57 -1.05
N LEU A 103 13.58 4.49 -0.68
CA LEU A 103 13.80 4.10 0.70
C LEU A 103 14.95 4.89 1.35
N GLU A 104 15.70 5.73 0.62
CA GLU A 104 16.84 6.52 1.14
C GLU A 104 16.55 7.22 2.48
N LYS A 105 15.32 7.71 2.65
CA LYS A 105 14.87 8.48 3.82
C LYS A 105 14.27 7.64 4.95
N LEU A 106 14.14 6.34 4.76
CA LEU A 106 13.63 5.44 5.78
C LEU A 106 14.73 5.16 6.83
N ASP A 107 14.33 5.13 8.10
CA ASP A 107 15.21 4.75 9.20
C ASP A 107 15.66 3.28 9.10
N ASP A 108 16.82 2.99 9.69
CA ASP A 108 17.46 1.67 9.59
C ASP A 108 16.59 0.54 10.15
N VAL A 109 15.81 0.82 11.21
CA VAL A 109 14.94 -0.17 11.83
C VAL A 109 13.88 -0.63 10.84
N ARG A 110 13.19 0.31 10.19
CA ARG A 110 12.18 0.00 9.19
C ARG A 110 12.78 -0.60 7.92
N ARG A 111 13.97 -0.17 7.48
CA ARG A 111 14.67 -0.79 6.34
C ARG A 111 15.01 -2.25 6.58
N LYS A 112 15.51 -2.55 7.77
CA LYS A 112 15.82 -3.92 8.18
C LYS A 112 14.56 -4.79 8.13
N LYS A 113 13.45 -4.31 8.69
CA LYS A 113 12.14 -4.99 8.64
C LYS A 113 11.62 -5.23 7.21
N LEU A 114 11.96 -4.39 6.23
CA LEU A 114 11.59 -4.61 4.82
C LEU A 114 12.46 -5.67 4.12
N SER A 115 13.63 -5.97 4.68
CA SER A 115 14.62 -6.90 4.11
C SER A 115 14.58 -8.29 4.76
N GLU A 116 13.75 -8.46 5.80
CA GLU A 116 13.42 -9.74 6.45
C GLU A 116 12.36 -10.49 5.63
#